data_AF-A0A515HJM9-F1
#
_entry.id   AF-A0A515HJM9-F1
#
_cell.length_a   1.000
_cell.length_b   1.000
_cell.length_c   1.000
_cell.angle_alpha   90.00
_cell.angle_beta   90.00
_cell.angle_gamma   90.00
#
_symmetry.space_group_name_H-M   'P 1'
#
loop_
_entity.id
_entity.type
_entity.pdbx_description
1 polymer ?
#
loop_
_entity_poly.entity_id
_entity_poly.type
_entity_poly.pdbx_seq_one_letter_code
_entity_poly.pdbx_strand_id
1 'polypeptide(L)'
;MQGWHTTFLGMRGLPRDISDFEMKAFFTFDGAERDAINARRGDSHKLGLALHIGFLRMSGRLLGAFRVIPVALWRHLGNELGIAAPEVASLRAMYERGRTLFDHQQVACTVLGFQWMSEHQRRSLVRELRDEVARCADRDQLLVRARQWLYKNKLVIVHERAIRTLIAAALAQLEVETGTAIAASVDPATLDRWRASVSELRPDGQTQQSWLWAAPAKHSTRQISEVLERIDLLYTLDVHKHLADIPRSHLAPLRAPTCLQAALSRSQDQRASAHRGGRMLSSVLPVHHHRPVDPYGAAPDRRSVASGCRRCPRYRQLGRNVQNAARRTCCLERARCGARC
;
A
#
# COMPACT_ATOMS: atom_id res chain seq x y z
N MET A 1 -8.92 15.25 -14.63
CA MET A 1 -9.33 13.83 -14.56
C MET A 1 -10.84 13.81 -14.43
N GLN A 2 -11.54 13.11 -15.33
CA GLN A 2 -13.00 13.07 -15.32
C GLN A 2 -13.49 12.15 -14.18
N GLY A 3 -14.63 12.49 -13.54
CA GLY A 3 -15.11 11.79 -12.34
C GLY A 3 -15.28 10.27 -12.53
N TRP A 4 -15.76 9.84 -13.70
CA TRP A 4 -15.98 8.42 -14.01
C TRP A 4 -14.67 7.62 -14.15
N HIS A 5 -13.53 8.24 -14.48
CA HIS A 5 -12.25 7.50 -14.57
C HIS A 5 -11.76 7.04 -13.18
N THR A 6 -12.13 7.77 -12.14
CA THR A 6 -11.65 7.50 -10.77
C THR A 6 -12.08 6.13 -10.24
N THR A 7 -13.16 5.56 -10.78
CA THR A 7 -13.69 4.23 -10.41
C THR A 7 -12.77 3.10 -10.86
N PHE A 8 -11.95 3.30 -11.90
CA PHE A 8 -11.02 2.30 -12.42
C PHE A 8 -9.67 2.29 -11.70
N LEU A 9 -9.33 3.38 -10.99
CA LEU A 9 -8.03 3.51 -10.37
C LEU A 9 -7.82 2.45 -9.29
N GLY A 10 -6.70 1.74 -9.39
CA GLY A 10 -6.35 0.69 -8.44
C GLY A 10 -6.98 -0.68 -8.72
N MET A 11 -7.75 -0.84 -9.80
CA MET A 11 -8.27 -2.15 -10.21
C MET A 11 -7.15 -3.13 -10.55
N ARG A 12 -7.26 -4.38 -10.08
CA ARG A 12 -6.25 -5.43 -10.30
C ARG A 12 -6.42 -6.20 -11.61
N GLY A 13 -7.61 -6.12 -12.20
CA GLY A 13 -7.97 -6.81 -13.43
C GLY A 13 -8.98 -5.99 -14.22
N LEU A 14 -9.20 -6.40 -15.46
CA LEU A 14 -10.15 -5.76 -16.35
C LEU A 14 -11.58 -5.95 -15.81
N PRO A 15 -12.43 -4.91 -15.87
CA PRO A 15 -13.87 -5.08 -15.74
C PRO A 15 -14.37 -6.13 -16.74
N ARG A 16 -15.41 -6.88 -16.36
CA ARG A 16 -16.05 -7.85 -17.27
C ARG A 16 -16.73 -7.13 -18.43
N ASP A 17 -17.39 -6.03 -18.11
CA ASP A 17 -18.13 -5.20 -19.03
C ASP A 17 -17.42 -3.86 -19.11
N ILE A 18 -16.76 -3.61 -20.25
CA ILE A 18 -16.16 -2.33 -20.59
C ILE A 18 -17.01 -1.79 -21.73
N SER A 19 -17.54 -0.58 -21.57
CA SER A 19 -18.35 0.07 -22.59
C SER A 19 -17.49 0.53 -23.78
N ASP A 20 -18.11 0.73 -24.94
CA ASP A 20 -17.41 1.26 -26.13
C ASP A 20 -16.77 2.63 -25.85
N PHE A 21 -17.39 3.45 -25.01
CA PHE A 21 -16.85 4.73 -24.57
C PHE A 21 -15.54 4.53 -23.77
N GLU A 22 -15.54 3.63 -22.79
CA GLU A 22 -14.35 3.32 -22.00
C GLU A 22 -13.24 2.68 -22.85
N MET A 23 -13.61 1.82 -23.81
CA MET A 23 -12.66 1.26 -24.78
C MET A 23 -12.01 2.35 -25.62
N LYS A 24 -12.79 3.28 -26.16
CA LYS A 24 -12.26 4.43 -26.90
C LYS A 24 -11.43 5.37 -26.03
N ALA A 25 -11.78 5.55 -24.76
CA ALA A 25 -11.04 6.45 -23.87
C ALA A 25 -9.69 5.87 -23.43
N PHE A 26 -9.61 4.55 -23.22
CA PHE A 26 -8.42 3.93 -22.63
C PHE A 26 -7.63 3.05 -23.58
N PHE A 27 -8.19 2.60 -24.70
CA PHE A 27 -7.56 1.65 -25.62
C PHE A 27 -7.48 2.19 -27.05
N THR A 28 -7.29 3.50 -27.17
CA THR A 28 -6.80 4.17 -28.39
C THR A 28 -5.36 4.62 -28.16
N PHE A 29 -4.60 4.76 -29.24
CA PHE A 29 -3.17 5.00 -29.15
C PHE A 29 -2.74 6.22 -29.95
N ASP A 30 -1.94 7.08 -29.33
CA ASP A 30 -1.28 8.19 -30.01
C ASP A 30 -0.11 7.71 -30.88
N GLY A 31 0.58 8.64 -31.55
CA GLY A 31 1.70 8.31 -32.43
C GLY A 31 2.84 7.58 -31.72
N ALA A 32 3.28 8.08 -30.56
CA ALA A 32 4.40 7.48 -29.81
C ALA A 32 4.03 6.09 -29.27
N GLU A 33 2.78 5.92 -28.84
CA GLU A 33 2.24 4.63 -28.41
C GLU A 33 2.16 3.64 -29.57
N ARG A 34 1.69 4.08 -30.75
CA ARG A 34 1.64 3.24 -31.95
C ARG A 34 3.03 2.84 -32.42
N ASP A 35 4.01 3.73 -32.36
CA ASP A 35 5.40 3.42 -32.71
C ASP A 35 5.98 2.34 -31.77
N ALA A 36 5.75 2.49 -30.47
CA ALA A 36 6.17 1.50 -29.47
C ALA A 36 5.48 0.14 -29.67
N ILE A 37 4.19 0.12 -30.04
CA ILE A 37 3.45 -1.09 -30.38
C ILE A 37 4.03 -1.72 -31.65
N ASN A 38 4.21 -0.95 -32.72
CA ASN A 38 4.67 -1.43 -34.02
C ASN A 38 6.12 -1.91 -34.02
N ALA A 39 6.95 -1.45 -33.08
CA ALA A 39 8.30 -1.96 -32.87
C ALA A 39 8.33 -3.44 -32.43
N ARG A 40 7.21 -3.99 -31.93
CA ARG A 40 7.11 -5.40 -31.54
C ARG A 40 6.93 -6.31 -32.75
N ARG A 41 7.65 -7.43 -32.74
CA ARG A 41 7.55 -8.47 -33.76
C ARG A 41 6.39 -9.40 -33.45
N GLY A 42 5.48 -9.57 -34.41
CA GLY A 42 4.33 -10.47 -34.30
C GLY A 42 3.11 -9.83 -33.67
N ASP A 43 1.96 -10.15 -34.25
CA ASP A 43 0.66 -9.55 -33.92
C ASP A 43 0.24 -9.78 -32.47
N SER A 44 0.50 -10.97 -31.93
CA SER A 44 0.24 -11.29 -30.51
C SER A 44 1.01 -10.38 -29.55
N HIS A 45 2.26 -10.01 -29.87
CA HIS A 45 3.06 -9.11 -29.03
C HIS A 45 2.57 -7.66 -29.14
N LYS A 46 2.18 -7.22 -30.33
CA LYS A 46 1.58 -5.89 -30.55
C LYS A 46 0.29 -5.74 -29.73
N LEU A 47 -0.61 -6.71 -29.86
CA LEU A 47 -1.87 -6.76 -29.12
C LEU A 47 -1.64 -6.84 -27.60
N GLY A 48 -0.68 -7.66 -27.18
CA GLY A 48 -0.28 -7.78 -25.78
C GLY A 48 0.20 -6.45 -25.20
N LEU A 49 1.10 -5.76 -25.89
CA LEU A 49 1.62 -4.46 -25.44
C LEU A 49 0.51 -3.39 -25.43
N ALA A 50 -0.33 -3.33 -26.46
CA ALA A 50 -1.46 -2.41 -26.53
C ALA A 50 -2.42 -2.58 -25.34
N LEU A 51 -2.69 -3.83 -24.94
CA LEU A 51 -3.48 -4.13 -23.76
C LEU A 51 -2.83 -3.63 -22.46
N HIS A 52 -1.50 -3.78 -22.32
CA HIS A 52 -0.77 -3.27 -21.16
C HIS A 52 -0.78 -1.73 -21.08
N ILE A 53 -0.59 -1.05 -22.21
CA ILE A 53 -0.69 0.42 -22.29
C ILE A 53 -2.09 0.86 -21.87
N GLY A 54 -3.14 0.31 -22.48
CA GLY A 54 -4.50 0.73 -22.16
C GLY A 54 -4.91 0.41 -20.72
N PHE A 55 -4.50 -0.74 -20.18
CA PHE A 55 -4.79 -1.09 -18.79
C PHE A 55 -4.07 -0.18 -17.78
N LEU A 56 -2.80 0.18 -18.03
CA LEU A 56 -2.07 1.11 -17.18
C LEU A 56 -2.70 2.51 -17.23
N ARG A 57 -3.11 2.98 -18.42
CA ARG A 57 -3.84 4.23 -18.59
C ARG A 57 -5.17 4.23 -17.83
N MET A 58 -5.94 3.14 -17.92
CA MET A 58 -7.23 3.00 -17.26
C MET A 58 -7.10 2.95 -15.74
N SER A 59 -6.23 2.08 -15.22
CA SER A 59 -6.24 1.72 -13.80
C SER A 59 -5.11 2.33 -12.97
N GLY A 60 -4.07 2.88 -13.60
CA GLY A 60 -2.82 3.26 -12.95
C GLY A 60 -2.02 2.07 -12.40
N ARG A 61 -2.43 0.83 -12.68
CA ARG A 61 -1.77 -0.41 -12.21
C ARG A 61 -1.20 -1.20 -13.38
N LEU A 62 -0.21 -2.02 -13.07
CA LEU A 62 0.30 -3.01 -14.01
C LEU A 62 -0.62 -4.22 -14.05
N LEU A 63 -0.93 -4.66 -15.27
CA LEU A 63 -1.68 -5.87 -15.52
C LEU A 63 -0.79 -7.08 -15.23
N GLY A 64 -1.21 -7.97 -14.33
CA GLY A 64 -0.52 -9.23 -14.07
C GLY A 64 -0.74 -10.26 -15.19
N ALA A 65 -0.22 -11.48 -14.99
CA ALA A 65 -0.48 -12.59 -15.91
C ALA A 65 -2.00 -12.83 -16.05
N PHE A 66 -2.47 -12.77 -17.28
CA PHE A 66 -3.89 -12.71 -17.65
C PHE A 66 -4.67 -13.92 -17.15
N ARG A 67 -5.81 -13.69 -16.48
CA ARG A 67 -6.78 -14.76 -16.21
C ARG A 67 -7.98 -14.69 -17.14
N VAL A 68 -8.59 -13.53 -17.37
CA VAL A 68 -9.72 -13.35 -18.30
C VAL A 68 -9.65 -11.97 -18.92
N ILE A 69 -9.81 -11.88 -20.24
CA ILE A 69 -9.84 -10.62 -21.00
C ILE A 69 -11.14 -10.65 -21.82
N PRO A 70 -11.99 -9.61 -21.74
CA PRO A 70 -13.24 -9.58 -22.50
C PRO A 70 -12.99 -9.68 -24.01
N VAL A 71 -13.77 -10.51 -24.71
CA VAL A 71 -13.65 -10.69 -26.17
C VAL A 71 -13.89 -9.38 -26.92
N ALA A 72 -14.81 -8.54 -26.43
CA ALA A 72 -15.07 -7.23 -27.00
C ALA A 72 -13.81 -6.34 -27.00
N LEU A 73 -13.01 -6.39 -25.93
CA LEU A 73 -11.75 -5.64 -25.85
C LEU A 73 -10.72 -6.15 -26.86
N TRP A 74 -10.63 -7.48 -27.06
CA TRP A 74 -9.74 -8.02 -28.08
C TRP A 74 -10.14 -7.61 -29.49
N ARG A 75 -11.44 -7.60 -29.78
CA ARG A 75 -11.96 -7.14 -31.07
C ARG A 75 -11.64 -5.65 -31.28
N HIS A 76 -11.85 -4.83 -30.25
CA HIS A 76 -11.52 -3.40 -30.29
C HIS A 76 -10.03 -3.19 -30.59
N LEU A 77 -9.13 -3.87 -29.87
CA LEU A 77 -7.68 -3.77 -30.09
C LEU A 77 -7.25 -4.27 -31.47
N GLY A 78 -7.86 -5.36 -31.96
CA GLY A 78 -7.62 -5.86 -33.32
C GLY A 78 -7.98 -4.83 -34.37
N ASN A 79 -9.17 -4.22 -34.24
CA ASN A 79 -9.62 -3.17 -35.15
C ASN A 79 -8.72 -1.92 -35.09
N GLU A 80 -8.37 -1.48 -33.88
CA GLU A 80 -7.53 -0.28 -33.65
C GLU A 80 -6.12 -0.43 -34.23
N LEU A 81 -5.60 -1.65 -34.31
CA LEU A 81 -4.25 -1.94 -34.81
C LEU A 81 -4.22 -2.53 -36.23
N GLY A 82 -5.38 -2.82 -36.83
CA GLY A 82 -5.45 -3.53 -38.12
C GLY A 82 -4.95 -4.97 -38.05
N ILE A 83 -5.14 -5.63 -36.90
CA ILE A 83 -4.69 -7.00 -36.62
C ILE A 83 -5.89 -7.92 -36.49
N ALA A 84 -5.85 -9.09 -37.14
CA ALA A 84 -6.92 -10.08 -37.03
C ALA A 84 -7.12 -10.51 -35.56
N ALA A 85 -8.39 -10.69 -35.16
CA ALA A 85 -8.72 -11.06 -33.78
C ALA A 85 -7.99 -12.36 -33.38
N PRO A 86 -7.14 -12.32 -32.34
CA PRO A 86 -6.27 -13.43 -32.00
C PRO A 86 -7.05 -14.58 -31.37
N GLU A 87 -6.52 -15.80 -31.51
CA GLU A 87 -6.95 -16.93 -30.69
C GLU A 87 -6.49 -16.70 -29.24
N VAL A 88 -7.45 -16.67 -28.30
CA VAL A 88 -7.21 -16.30 -26.88
C VAL A 88 -6.20 -17.24 -26.20
N ALA A 89 -6.11 -18.50 -26.64
CA ALA A 89 -5.16 -19.48 -26.13
C ALA A 89 -3.70 -19.10 -26.43
N SER A 90 -3.41 -18.62 -27.63
CA SER A 90 -2.05 -18.24 -28.07
C SER A 90 -1.50 -17.06 -27.28
N LEU A 91 -2.37 -16.13 -26.86
CA LEU A 91 -1.99 -15.00 -26.03
C LEU A 91 -1.69 -15.37 -24.59
N ARG A 92 -2.42 -16.33 -24.00
CA ARG A 92 -2.09 -16.85 -22.65
C ARG A 92 -0.75 -17.55 -22.65
N ALA A 93 -0.50 -18.41 -23.65
CA ALA A 93 0.77 -19.12 -23.81
C ALA A 93 1.98 -18.18 -23.92
N MET A 94 1.80 -17.00 -24.53
CA MET A 94 2.86 -15.98 -24.68
C MET A 94 3.45 -15.50 -23.35
N TYR A 95 2.66 -15.49 -22.27
CA TYR A 95 3.06 -14.97 -20.97
C TYR A 95 3.49 -16.04 -19.96
N GLU A 96 3.47 -17.32 -20.34
CA GLU A 96 3.92 -18.42 -19.46
C GLU A 96 5.38 -18.26 -19.01
N ARG A 97 6.23 -17.64 -19.84
CA ARG A 97 7.66 -17.49 -19.59
C ARG A 97 8.04 -16.21 -18.82
N GLY A 98 7.07 -15.40 -18.38
CA GLY A 98 7.25 -14.22 -17.50
C GLY A 98 8.01 -13.02 -18.08
N ARG A 99 9.05 -13.24 -18.90
CA ARG A 99 9.92 -12.18 -19.46
C ARG A 99 9.16 -11.23 -20.38
N THR A 100 8.26 -11.75 -21.22
CA THR A 100 7.40 -10.94 -22.10
C THR A 100 6.44 -10.05 -21.30
N LEU A 101 5.94 -10.54 -20.16
CA LEU A 101 5.05 -9.78 -19.29
C LEU A 101 5.77 -8.56 -18.73
N PHE A 102 6.95 -8.77 -18.14
CA PHE A 102 7.75 -7.71 -17.56
C PHE A 102 8.17 -6.66 -18.61
N ASP A 103 8.59 -7.12 -19.79
CA ASP A 103 8.98 -6.24 -20.90
C ASP A 103 7.81 -5.37 -21.39
N HIS A 104 6.60 -5.94 -21.54
CA HIS A 104 5.43 -5.15 -21.89
C HIS A 104 5.03 -4.15 -20.79
N GLN A 105 5.10 -4.54 -19.52
CA GLN A 105 4.86 -3.63 -18.40
C GLN A 105 5.87 -2.48 -18.37
N GLN A 106 7.15 -2.77 -18.60
CA GLN A 106 8.21 -1.77 -18.63
C GLN A 106 8.01 -0.78 -19.78
N VAL A 107 7.71 -1.27 -20.99
CA VAL A 107 7.47 -0.37 -22.14
C VAL A 107 6.19 0.45 -21.94
N ALA A 108 5.12 -0.14 -21.41
CA ALA A 108 3.90 0.61 -21.09
C ALA A 108 4.18 1.74 -20.09
N CYS A 109 4.99 1.49 -19.06
CA CYS A 109 5.43 2.53 -18.13
C CYS A 109 6.20 3.65 -18.85
N THR A 110 7.21 3.30 -19.64
CA THR A 110 8.04 4.28 -20.36
C THR A 110 7.20 5.16 -21.27
N VAL A 111 6.33 4.56 -22.08
CA VAL A 111 5.50 5.27 -23.06
C VAL A 111 4.50 6.21 -22.38
N LEU A 112 3.86 5.78 -21.29
CA LEU A 112 2.87 6.60 -20.57
C LEU A 112 3.48 7.55 -19.53
N GLY A 113 4.81 7.51 -19.37
CA GLY A 113 5.57 8.27 -18.37
C GLY A 113 5.41 7.79 -16.93
N PHE A 114 4.90 6.57 -16.72
CA PHE A 114 4.72 6.01 -15.39
C PHE A 114 6.03 5.49 -14.78
N GLN A 115 6.17 5.68 -13.48
CA GLN A 115 7.35 5.28 -12.73
C GLN A 115 6.96 4.55 -11.44
N TRP A 116 7.89 3.74 -10.92
CA TRP A 116 7.76 3.19 -9.59
C TRP A 116 7.98 4.28 -8.54
N MET A 117 7.23 4.20 -7.45
CA MET A 117 7.33 5.17 -6.37
C MET A 117 8.68 5.03 -5.63
N SER A 118 9.49 6.07 -5.69
CA SER A 118 10.70 6.22 -4.88
C SER A 118 10.37 6.53 -3.41
N GLU A 119 11.36 6.39 -2.53
CA GLU A 119 11.22 6.76 -1.13
C GLU A 119 10.93 8.26 -0.93
N HIS A 120 11.46 9.13 -1.81
CA HIS A 120 11.12 10.54 -1.80
C HIS A 120 9.64 10.78 -2.13
N GLN A 121 9.13 10.15 -3.20
CA GLN A 121 7.72 10.25 -3.58
C GLN A 121 6.79 9.61 -2.53
N ARG A 122 7.22 8.53 -1.86
CA ARG A 122 6.49 7.93 -0.73
C ARG A 122 6.33 8.94 0.40
N ARG A 123 7.39 9.67 0.75
CA ARG A 123 7.31 10.74 1.76
C ARG A 123 6.39 11.88 1.33
N SER A 124 6.38 12.25 0.05
CA SER A 124 5.43 13.24 -0.47
C SER A 124 3.98 12.75 -0.36
N LEU A 125 3.69 11.49 -0.71
CA LEU A 125 2.36 10.91 -0.52
C LEU A 125 1.91 10.92 0.95
N VAL A 126 2.82 10.64 1.88
CA VAL A 126 2.51 10.68 3.32
C VAL A 126 2.14 12.10 3.78
N ARG A 127 2.84 13.13 3.30
CA ARG A 127 2.51 14.53 3.60
C ARG A 127 1.13 14.90 3.06
N GLU A 128 0.86 14.54 1.81
CA GLU A 128 -0.44 14.77 1.16
C GLU A 128 -1.58 14.08 1.90
N LEU A 129 -1.37 12.84 2.36
CA LEU A 129 -2.33 12.11 3.17
C LEU A 129 -2.57 12.79 4.53
N ARG A 130 -1.54 13.33 5.18
CA ARG A 130 -1.69 14.04 6.45
C ARG A 130 -2.56 15.29 6.28
N ASP A 131 -2.30 16.07 5.23
CA ASP A 131 -3.06 17.29 4.95
C ASP A 131 -4.51 16.97 4.55
N GLU A 132 -4.75 15.85 3.86
CA GLU A 132 -6.10 15.43 3.48
C GLU A 132 -6.88 14.80 4.64
N VAL A 133 -6.21 14.06 5.53
CA VAL A 133 -6.79 13.51 6.77
C VAL A 133 -7.28 14.63 7.70
N ALA A 134 -6.57 15.76 7.71
CA ALA A 134 -7.02 16.96 8.42
C ALA A 134 -8.30 17.59 7.84
N ARG A 135 -8.74 17.19 6.63
CA ARG A 135 -9.99 17.67 5.99
C ARG A 135 -11.09 16.62 6.02
N CYS A 136 -10.75 15.35 5.84
CA CYS A 136 -11.68 14.24 5.76
C CYS A 136 -11.09 12.98 6.40
N ALA A 137 -11.78 12.42 7.39
CA ALA A 137 -11.33 11.22 8.09
C ALA A 137 -11.86 9.90 7.51
N ASP A 138 -12.66 9.98 6.44
CA ASP A 138 -13.24 8.82 5.77
C ASP A 138 -12.14 8.05 5.03
N ARG A 139 -11.91 6.80 5.47
CA ARG A 139 -10.84 5.95 4.95
C ARG A 139 -10.99 5.63 3.47
N ASP A 140 -12.21 5.49 2.97
CA ASP A 140 -12.44 5.13 1.58
C ASP A 140 -12.32 6.37 0.67
N GLN A 141 -12.74 7.55 1.15
CA GLN A 141 -12.43 8.80 0.46
C GLN A 141 -10.93 9.06 0.39
N LEU A 142 -10.19 8.85 1.50
CA LEU A 142 -8.73 8.98 1.53
C LEU A 142 -8.05 8.00 0.58
N LEU A 143 -8.58 6.78 0.45
CA LEU A 143 -8.08 5.79 -0.51
C LEU A 143 -8.27 6.24 -1.96
N VAL A 144 -9.44 6.81 -2.29
CA VAL A 144 -9.69 7.40 -3.62
C VAL A 144 -8.72 8.56 -3.88
N ARG A 145 -8.52 9.45 -2.91
CA ARG A 145 -7.59 10.59 -3.01
C ARG A 145 -6.15 10.14 -3.23
N ALA A 146 -5.69 9.14 -2.48
CA ALA A 146 -4.35 8.57 -2.65
C ALA A 146 -4.12 7.99 -4.04
N ARG A 147 -5.10 7.23 -4.57
CA ARG A 147 -5.03 6.67 -5.92
C ARG A 147 -4.99 7.75 -7.00
N GLN A 148 -5.80 8.80 -6.85
CA GLN A 148 -5.78 9.96 -7.75
C GLN A 148 -4.44 10.68 -7.71
N TRP A 149 -3.87 10.89 -6.50
CA TRP A 149 -2.58 11.54 -6.34
C TRP A 149 -1.47 10.74 -7.01
N LEU A 150 -1.41 9.42 -6.77
CA LEU A 150 -0.44 8.52 -7.42
C LEU A 150 -0.55 8.59 -8.95
N TYR A 151 -1.78 8.49 -9.47
CA TYR A 151 -2.01 8.54 -10.92
C TYR A 151 -1.60 9.88 -11.54
N LYS A 152 -1.99 11.01 -10.91
CA LYS A 152 -1.64 12.36 -11.39
C LYS A 152 -0.13 12.58 -11.45
N ASN A 153 0.61 12.03 -10.49
CA ASN A 153 2.07 12.11 -10.43
C ASN A 153 2.76 11.03 -11.29
N LYS A 154 2.02 10.32 -12.14
CA LYS A 154 2.53 9.23 -13.00
C LYS A 154 3.27 8.16 -12.20
N LEU A 155 2.74 7.80 -11.04
CA LEU A 155 3.26 6.72 -10.22
C LEU A 155 2.37 5.48 -10.36
N VAL A 156 3.01 4.33 -10.53
CA VAL A 156 2.29 3.04 -10.53
C VAL A 156 1.59 2.88 -9.19
N ILE A 157 0.26 2.72 -9.23
CA ILE A 157 -0.55 2.59 -8.03
C ILE A 157 -0.19 1.30 -7.31
N VAL A 158 0.34 1.44 -6.09
CA VAL A 158 0.73 0.32 -5.23
C VAL A 158 -0.49 -0.48 -4.76
N HIS A 159 -0.25 -1.66 -4.18
CA HIS A 159 -1.35 -2.48 -3.64
C HIS A 159 -2.15 -1.71 -2.59
N GLU A 160 -3.48 -1.86 -2.63
CA GLU A 160 -4.40 -1.19 -1.70
C GLU A 160 -3.99 -1.35 -0.23
N ARG A 161 -3.51 -2.52 0.17
CA ARG A 161 -3.03 -2.77 1.53
C ARG A 161 -1.94 -1.76 1.94
N ALA A 162 -0.99 -1.47 1.06
CA ALA A 162 0.06 -0.50 1.34
C ALA A 162 -0.50 0.92 1.50
N ILE A 163 -1.46 1.31 0.67
CA ILE A 163 -2.13 2.62 0.78
C ILE A 163 -2.90 2.71 2.10
N ARG A 164 -3.67 1.67 2.45
CA ARG A 164 -4.41 1.62 3.72
C ARG A 164 -3.48 1.68 4.93
N THR A 165 -2.29 1.08 4.87
CA THR A 165 -1.26 1.23 5.92
C THR A 165 -0.79 2.67 6.06
N LEU A 166 -0.54 3.38 4.95
CA LEU A 166 -0.16 4.80 5.00
C LEU A 166 -1.30 5.68 5.54
N ILE A 167 -2.54 5.42 5.14
CA ILE A 167 -3.72 6.12 5.65
C ILE A 167 -3.89 5.90 7.16
N ALA A 168 -3.76 4.64 7.62
CA ALA A 168 -3.85 4.33 9.05
C ALA A 168 -2.75 5.04 9.86
N ALA A 169 -1.53 5.09 9.34
CA ALA A 169 -0.44 5.83 9.98
C ALA A 169 -0.71 7.35 10.03
N ALA A 170 -1.24 7.94 8.95
CA ALA A 170 -1.58 9.36 8.91
C ALA A 170 -2.72 9.70 9.90
N LEU A 171 -3.75 8.85 10.01
CA LEU A 171 -4.83 9.01 10.99
C LEU A 171 -4.32 8.90 12.42
N ALA A 172 -3.46 7.91 12.71
CA ALA A 172 -2.87 7.75 14.04
C ALA A 172 -1.96 8.94 14.40
N GLN A 173 -1.24 9.50 13.42
CA GLN A 173 -0.42 10.69 13.62
C GLN A 173 -1.27 11.92 13.92
N LEU A 174 -2.35 12.15 13.15
CA LEU A 174 -3.28 13.25 13.41
C LEU A 174 -3.87 13.14 14.82
N GLU A 175 -4.21 11.93 15.25
CA GLU A 175 -4.69 11.68 16.61
C GLU A 175 -3.66 12.08 17.67
N VAL A 176 -2.41 11.66 17.53
CA VAL A 176 -1.34 12.02 18.47
C VAL A 176 -1.11 13.54 18.49
N GLU A 177 -1.09 14.18 17.32
CA GLU A 177 -0.95 15.63 17.20
C GLU A 177 -2.11 16.37 17.87
N THR A 178 -3.34 15.89 17.65
CA THR A 178 -4.56 16.46 18.27
C THR A 178 -4.53 16.29 19.79
N GLY A 179 -4.19 15.10 20.28
CA GLY A 179 -4.08 14.84 21.71
C GLY A 179 -2.99 15.68 22.38
N THR A 180 -1.86 15.88 21.70
CA THR A 180 -0.77 16.75 22.18
C THR A 180 -1.19 18.21 22.22
N ALA A 181 -1.89 18.70 21.20
CA ALA A 181 -2.42 20.06 21.16
C ALA A 181 -3.44 20.32 22.28
N ILE A 182 -4.33 19.35 22.56
CA ILE A 182 -5.26 19.42 23.69
C ILE A 182 -4.50 19.45 25.01
N ALA A 183 -3.53 18.56 25.20
CA ALA A 183 -2.75 18.48 26.43
C ALA A 183 -1.92 19.75 26.71
N ALA A 184 -1.52 20.47 25.66
CA ALA A 184 -0.78 21.72 25.78
C ALA A 184 -1.67 22.96 26.02
N SER A 185 -2.96 22.91 25.64
CA SER A 185 -3.89 24.04 25.73
C SER A 185 -4.81 24.01 26.94
N VAL A 186 -4.97 22.84 27.58
CA VAL A 186 -5.89 22.64 28.71
C VAL A 186 -5.12 22.47 30.01
N ASP A 187 -5.58 23.12 31.07
CA ASP A 187 -4.99 23.00 32.41
C ASP A 187 -4.96 21.53 32.90
N PRO A 188 -3.85 21.05 33.52
CA PRO A 188 -3.72 19.67 33.98
C PRO A 188 -4.86 19.19 34.89
N ALA A 189 -5.40 20.03 35.78
CA ALA A 189 -6.50 19.64 36.66
C ALA A 189 -7.80 19.38 35.88
N THR A 190 -8.01 20.13 34.80
CA THR A 190 -9.15 19.91 33.88
C THR A 190 -8.97 18.61 33.10
N LEU A 191 -7.76 18.32 32.60
CA LEU A 191 -7.46 17.05 31.92
C LEU A 191 -7.65 15.85 32.84
N ASP A 192 -7.25 15.96 34.11
CA ASP A 192 -7.42 14.88 35.08
C ASP A 192 -8.90 14.67 35.46
N ARG A 193 -9.69 15.75 35.53
CA ARG A 193 -11.15 15.67 35.66
C ARG A 193 -11.78 14.94 34.46
N TRP A 194 -11.38 15.30 33.24
CA TRP A 194 -11.87 14.62 32.04
C TRP A 194 -11.52 13.13 32.05
N ARG A 195 -10.27 12.79 32.38
CA ARG A 195 -9.80 11.40 32.49
C ARG A 195 -10.59 10.59 33.52
N ALA A 196 -10.86 11.18 34.69
CA ALA A 196 -11.68 10.54 35.71
C ALA A 196 -13.10 10.29 35.21
N SER A 197 -13.73 11.30 34.62
CA SER A 197 -15.11 11.21 34.13
C SER A 197 -15.27 10.17 33.00
N VAL A 198 -14.37 10.12 32.01
CA VAL A 198 -14.49 9.12 30.93
C VAL A 198 -14.27 7.69 31.42
N SER A 199 -13.51 7.50 32.51
CA SER A 199 -13.24 6.20 33.11
C SER A 199 -14.32 5.74 34.09
N GLU A 200 -15.26 6.61 34.45
CA GLU A 200 -16.32 6.32 35.42
C GLU A 200 -17.29 5.25 34.86
N LEU A 201 -17.74 4.36 35.74
CA LEU A 201 -18.72 3.34 35.40
C LEU A 201 -20.13 3.92 35.51
N ARG A 202 -20.95 3.64 34.50
CA ARG A 202 -22.38 3.92 34.50
C ARG A 202 -23.14 2.83 35.27
N PRO A 203 -24.41 3.08 35.65
CA PRO A 203 -25.25 2.08 36.32
C PRO A 203 -25.45 0.77 35.54
N ASP A 204 -25.28 0.81 34.22
CA ASP A 204 -25.36 -0.36 33.33
C ASP A 204 -24.05 -1.16 33.23
N GLY A 205 -23.00 -0.74 33.96
CA GLY A 205 -21.68 -1.39 33.98
C GLY A 205 -20.75 -1.00 32.83
N GLN A 206 -21.18 -0.14 31.88
CA GLN A 206 -20.30 0.39 30.84
C GLN A 206 -19.52 1.61 31.35
N THR A 207 -18.33 1.86 30.79
CA THR A 207 -17.64 3.13 31.05
C THR A 207 -18.34 4.29 30.33
N GLN A 208 -18.29 5.50 30.89
CA GLN A 208 -18.77 6.72 30.21
C GLN A 208 -18.15 6.86 28.81
N GLN A 209 -16.87 6.51 28.66
CA GLN A 209 -16.17 6.44 27.38
C GLN A 209 -16.83 5.51 26.35
N SER A 210 -17.13 4.26 26.74
CA SER A 210 -17.79 3.29 25.85
C SER A 210 -19.17 3.79 25.42
N TRP A 211 -19.92 4.37 26.35
CA TRP A 211 -21.24 4.92 26.10
C TRP A 211 -21.21 6.16 25.18
N LEU A 212 -20.27 7.08 25.37
CA LEU A 212 -20.08 8.28 24.52
C LEU A 212 -19.78 7.90 23.06
N TRP A 213 -19.04 6.82 22.83
CA TRP A 213 -18.68 6.35 21.48
C TRP A 213 -19.66 5.37 20.85
N ALA A 214 -20.64 4.88 21.60
CA ALA A 214 -21.63 3.95 21.05
C ALA A 214 -22.41 4.64 19.91
N ALA A 215 -22.39 3.99 18.73
CA ALA A 215 -23.13 4.46 17.57
C ALA A 215 -24.64 4.51 17.87
N PRO A 216 -25.37 5.54 17.39
CA PRO A 216 -26.82 5.56 17.50
C PRO A 216 -27.42 4.35 16.79
N ALA A 217 -28.28 3.60 17.48
CA ALA A 217 -28.85 2.36 16.94
C ALA A 217 -30.07 2.62 16.05
N LYS A 218 -30.92 3.62 16.39
CA LYS A 218 -32.16 3.99 15.66
C LYS A 218 -32.57 5.44 15.95
N HIS A 219 -33.31 6.08 15.04
CA HIS A 219 -33.99 7.35 15.33
C HIS A 219 -35.25 7.09 16.17
N SER A 220 -35.13 7.19 17.49
CA SER A 220 -36.25 7.05 18.44
C SER A 220 -36.17 8.14 19.51
N THR A 221 -37.28 8.44 20.18
CA THR A 221 -37.32 9.42 21.28
C THR A 221 -36.29 9.08 22.37
N ARG A 222 -36.12 7.80 22.70
CA ARG A 222 -35.10 7.33 23.65
C ARG A 222 -33.68 7.71 23.21
N GLN A 223 -33.37 7.55 21.93
CA GLN A 223 -32.04 7.87 21.39
C GLN A 223 -31.80 9.38 21.33
N ILE A 224 -32.85 10.19 21.15
CA ILE A 224 -32.76 11.64 21.28
C ILE A 224 -32.40 12.01 22.73
N SER A 225 -33.06 11.41 23.73
CA SER A 225 -32.73 11.61 25.14
C SER A 225 -31.29 11.19 25.46
N GLU A 226 -30.83 10.04 24.96
CA GLU A 226 -29.45 9.58 25.13
C GLU A 226 -28.43 10.55 24.49
N VAL A 227 -28.75 11.16 23.34
CA VAL A 227 -27.90 12.19 22.73
C VAL A 227 -27.84 13.46 23.58
N LEU A 228 -28.97 13.90 24.15
CA LEU A 228 -29.01 15.06 25.04
C LEU A 228 -28.19 14.80 26.32
N GLU A 229 -28.29 13.61 26.90
CA GLU A 229 -27.48 13.22 28.07
C GLU A 229 -25.98 13.29 27.75
N ARG A 230 -25.56 12.88 26.54
CA ARG A 230 -24.15 13.00 26.11
C ARG A 230 -23.73 14.47 26.00
N ILE A 231 -24.61 15.32 25.48
CA ILE A 231 -24.37 16.75 25.37
C ILE A 231 -24.21 17.34 26.78
N ASP A 232 -25.13 17.06 27.70
CA ASP A 232 -25.11 17.59 29.07
C ASP A 232 -23.83 17.20 29.82
N LEU A 233 -23.37 15.95 29.67
CA LEU A 233 -22.10 15.50 30.23
C LEU A 233 -20.92 16.32 29.67
N LEU A 234 -20.85 16.50 28.35
CA LEU A 234 -19.77 17.28 27.70
C LEU A 234 -19.81 18.77 28.07
N TYR A 235 -21.00 19.33 28.31
CA TYR A 235 -21.16 20.68 28.83
C TYR A 235 -20.71 20.80 30.29
N THR A 236 -21.04 19.82 31.13
CA THR A 236 -20.59 19.75 32.53
C THR A 236 -19.07 19.66 32.64
N LEU A 237 -18.43 19.01 31.67
CA LEU A 237 -16.97 18.91 31.55
C LEU A 237 -16.34 20.15 30.90
N ASP A 238 -17.11 21.17 30.52
CA ASP A 238 -16.62 22.38 29.87
C ASP A 238 -15.82 22.14 28.57
N VAL A 239 -16.01 21.01 27.91
CA VAL A 239 -15.28 20.62 26.69
C VAL A 239 -15.42 21.68 25.59
N HIS A 240 -16.61 22.28 25.47
CA HIS A 240 -16.91 23.34 24.52
C HIS A 240 -16.11 24.63 24.75
N LYS A 241 -15.66 24.91 25.98
CA LYS A 241 -14.82 26.09 26.29
C LYS A 241 -13.37 25.89 25.91
N HIS A 242 -12.91 24.63 25.88
CA HIS A 242 -11.50 24.27 25.70
C HIS A 242 -11.17 23.79 24.29
N LEU A 243 -12.15 23.24 23.54
CA LEU A 243 -11.91 22.66 22.21
C LEU A 243 -12.49 23.50 21.06
N ALA A 244 -12.93 24.74 21.32
CA ALA A 244 -13.56 25.60 20.32
C ALA A 244 -12.64 25.91 19.12
N ASP A 245 -11.32 26.01 19.36
CA ASP A 245 -10.32 26.36 18.35
C ASP A 245 -9.77 25.13 17.59
N ILE A 246 -10.18 23.92 17.95
CA ILE A 246 -9.74 22.70 17.25
C ILE A 246 -10.62 22.49 16.01
N PRO A 247 -10.04 22.40 14.80
CA PRO A 247 -10.80 22.14 13.60
C PRO A 247 -11.67 20.90 13.75
N ARG A 248 -12.98 21.01 13.46
CA ARG A 248 -13.94 19.88 13.55
C ARG A 248 -13.49 18.67 12.73
N SER A 249 -12.75 18.90 11.66
CA SER A 249 -12.16 17.87 10.80
C SER A 249 -11.06 17.06 11.49
N HIS A 250 -10.40 17.59 12.54
CA HIS A 250 -9.46 16.85 13.38
C HIS A 250 -10.17 15.98 14.43
N LEU A 251 -11.43 16.27 14.74
CA LEU A 251 -12.25 15.51 15.70
C LEU A 251 -13.04 14.38 15.03
N ALA A 252 -13.28 14.45 13.71
CA ALA A 252 -13.96 13.41 12.93
C ALA A 252 -13.26 12.03 12.90
N PRO A 253 -11.92 11.91 12.80
CA PRO A 253 -11.20 10.64 12.84
C PRO A 253 -11.27 9.93 14.20
N LEU A 254 -11.45 10.70 15.28
CA LEU A 254 -11.51 10.22 16.66
C LEU A 254 -12.87 9.62 17.03
N ARG A 255 -13.82 9.56 16.09
CA ARG A 255 -15.15 8.97 16.28
C ARG A 255 -15.16 7.43 16.27
N ALA A 256 -14.02 6.79 16.02
CA ALA A 256 -13.90 5.33 16.13
C ALA A 256 -13.31 4.93 17.51
N PRO A 257 -13.92 3.98 18.23
CA PRO A 257 -13.56 3.63 19.61
C PRO A 257 -12.11 3.12 19.83
N THR A 258 -11.38 2.78 18.78
CA THR A 258 -10.02 2.21 18.87
C THR A 258 -8.89 3.22 19.04
N CYS A 259 -9.13 4.50 18.73
CA CYS A 259 -8.08 5.48 18.55
C CYS A 259 -7.61 6.09 19.90
N LEU A 260 -8.53 6.71 20.66
CA LEU A 260 -8.16 7.42 21.90
C LEU A 260 -7.62 6.45 22.97
N GLN A 261 -8.04 5.18 22.93
CA GLN A 261 -7.52 4.12 23.79
C GLN A 261 -6.02 3.86 23.57
N ALA A 262 -5.54 3.95 22.33
CA ALA A 262 -4.11 3.83 22.01
C ALA A 262 -3.31 5.07 22.47
N ALA A 263 -3.90 6.27 22.37
CA ALA A 263 -3.28 7.50 22.85
C ALA A 263 -3.17 7.54 24.39
N LEU A 264 -4.22 7.11 25.10
CA LEU A 264 -4.22 7.02 26.56
C LEU A 264 -3.27 5.93 27.08
N SER A 265 -3.19 4.77 26.41
CA SER A 265 -2.29 3.67 26.82
C SER A 265 -0.81 4.01 26.66
N ARG A 266 -0.40 4.73 25.60
CA ARG A 266 1.02 5.09 25.38
C ARG A 266 1.55 6.15 26.36
N SER A 267 0.68 6.99 26.90
CA SER A 267 1.07 7.97 27.93
C SER A 267 1.38 7.31 29.29
N GLN A 268 0.75 6.16 29.57
CA GLN A 268 1.03 5.36 30.76
C GLN A 268 2.40 4.67 30.66
N ASP A 269 2.76 4.16 29.47
CA ASP A 269 4.10 3.59 29.22
C ASP A 269 5.22 4.64 29.36
N GLN A 270 4.99 5.88 28.88
CA GLN A 270 5.97 6.96 29.02
C GLN A 270 6.17 7.42 30.48
N ARG A 271 5.11 7.45 31.30
CA ARG A 271 5.22 7.75 32.74
C ARG A 271 5.84 6.59 33.54
N ALA A 272 5.55 5.34 33.16
CA ALA A 272 6.18 4.16 33.76
C ALA A 272 7.68 4.10 33.46
N SER A 273 8.09 4.51 32.26
CA SER A 273 9.51 4.57 31.87
C SER A 273 10.27 5.74 32.50
N ALA A 274 9.58 6.83 32.87
CA ALA A 274 10.17 7.97 33.58
C ALA A 274 10.40 7.72 35.08
N HIS A 275 9.64 6.80 35.70
CA HIS A 275 9.78 6.46 37.12
C HIS A 275 10.81 5.35 37.43
N ARG A 276 11.40 4.68 36.43
CA ARG A 276 12.55 3.77 36.63
C ARG A 276 13.86 4.44 36.27
N GLY A 277 14.22 5.48 37.01
CA GLY A 277 15.61 5.94 37.10
C GLY A 277 16.35 5.10 38.14
N GLY A 278 17.15 4.12 37.70
CA GLY A 278 17.97 3.34 38.64
C GLY A 278 18.78 2.20 38.03
N ARG A 279 20.04 2.51 37.71
CA ARG A 279 21.21 1.63 37.44
C ARG A 279 21.40 1.08 36.03
N MET A 280 22.56 1.48 35.50
CA MET A 280 23.26 0.92 34.36
C MET A 280 23.55 -0.58 34.54
N LEU A 281 23.60 -1.31 33.43
CA LEU A 281 24.78 -2.10 33.05
C LEU A 281 24.76 -2.44 31.55
N SER A 282 25.97 -2.42 30.99
CA SER A 282 26.40 -2.65 29.62
C SER A 282 25.80 -3.87 28.92
N SER A 283 25.46 -3.75 27.63
CA SER A 283 25.89 -4.76 26.65
C SER A 283 25.94 -4.18 25.23
N VAL A 284 27.10 -4.37 24.63
CA VAL A 284 27.47 -4.14 23.24
C VAL A 284 26.73 -5.13 22.34
N LEU A 285 26.04 -4.67 21.30
CA LEU A 285 25.72 -5.50 20.12
C LEU A 285 25.67 -4.65 18.82
N PRO A 286 26.00 -5.27 17.66
CA PRO A 286 26.48 -4.59 16.48
C PRO A 286 25.38 -4.11 15.53
N VAL A 287 25.72 -3.07 14.77
CA VAL A 287 24.94 -2.55 13.64
C VAL A 287 24.91 -3.59 12.51
N HIS A 288 23.80 -4.31 12.38
CA HIS A 288 23.48 -5.01 11.14
C HIS A 288 22.72 -4.07 10.20
N HIS A 289 23.38 -3.66 9.12
CA HIS A 289 22.73 -3.05 7.96
C HIS A 289 21.74 -4.04 7.34
N HIS A 290 20.44 -3.82 7.55
CA HIS A 290 19.40 -4.49 6.77
C HIS A 290 19.26 -3.81 5.40
N ARG A 291 19.74 -4.51 4.35
CA ARG A 291 19.31 -4.30 2.97
C ARG A 291 17.81 -4.66 2.84
N PRO A 292 17.00 -3.90 2.09
CA PRO A 292 15.64 -4.33 1.77
C PRO A 292 15.67 -5.56 0.85
N VAL A 293 14.91 -6.59 1.24
CA VAL A 293 14.65 -7.79 0.46
C VAL A 293 13.60 -7.48 -0.60
N ASP A 294 13.93 -7.80 -1.84
CA ASP A 294 13.08 -7.72 -3.02
C ASP A 294 11.93 -8.76 -2.92
N PRO A 295 10.64 -8.40 -3.00
CA PRO A 295 9.54 -9.33 -2.74
C PRO A 295 9.17 -10.24 -3.93
N TYR A 296 9.99 -10.29 -5.00
CA TYR A 296 9.75 -11.15 -6.16
C TYR A 296 11.03 -11.86 -6.63
N GLY A 297 11.51 -12.84 -5.86
CA GLY A 297 12.64 -13.69 -6.25
C GLY A 297 12.21 -14.87 -7.12
N ALA A 298 12.48 -14.81 -8.42
CA ALA A 298 12.64 -15.98 -9.28
C ALA A 298 14.13 -16.37 -9.34
N ALA A 299 14.46 -17.61 -9.03
CA ALA A 299 15.82 -18.14 -9.05
C ALA A 299 16.39 -18.22 -10.48
N PRO A 300 17.67 -17.87 -10.71
CA PRO A 300 18.32 -18.18 -11.98
C PRO A 300 18.86 -19.60 -11.98
N ASP A 301 18.30 -20.42 -12.88
CA ASP A 301 18.80 -21.74 -13.24
C ASP A 301 20.15 -21.61 -13.96
N ARG A 302 21.17 -22.35 -13.48
CA ARG A 302 22.51 -22.40 -14.07
C ARG A 302 22.50 -23.43 -15.19
N ARG A 303 22.61 -22.99 -16.45
CA ARG A 303 23.06 -23.86 -17.54
C ARG A 303 24.28 -23.30 -18.25
N SER A 304 25.31 -24.15 -18.25
CA SER A 304 26.54 -24.09 -19.00
C SER A 304 26.30 -23.84 -20.49
N VAL A 305 27.09 -22.92 -21.07
CA VAL A 305 27.48 -23.00 -22.49
C VAL A 305 28.96 -22.70 -22.56
N ALA A 306 29.73 -23.71 -22.92
CA ALA A 306 31.12 -23.58 -23.34
C ALA A 306 31.15 -23.44 -24.87
N SER A 307 31.90 -22.46 -25.37
CA SER A 307 32.77 -22.55 -26.56
C SER A 307 33.12 -21.14 -27.06
N GLY A 308 34.39 -20.92 -27.43
CA GLY A 308 34.81 -19.67 -28.09
C GLY A 308 36.17 -19.14 -27.66
N CYS A 309 37.21 -19.94 -27.83
CA CYS A 309 38.61 -19.60 -27.63
C CYS A 309 39.05 -18.42 -28.53
N ARG A 310 39.74 -17.39 -27.98
CA ARG A 310 41.03 -16.85 -28.47
C ARG A 310 41.43 -15.54 -27.75
N ARG A 311 42.66 -15.56 -27.24
CA ARG A 311 43.60 -14.44 -26.99
C ARG A 311 43.35 -13.50 -25.80
N CYS A 312 44.10 -13.76 -24.72
CA CYS A 312 44.83 -12.72 -23.96
C CYS A 312 46.19 -13.31 -23.54
N PRO A 313 47.27 -12.51 -23.55
CA PRO A 313 48.31 -12.77 -22.56
C PRO A 313 48.86 -11.50 -21.88
N ARG A 314 49.44 -11.76 -20.70
CA ARG A 314 50.27 -10.91 -19.83
C ARG A 314 49.46 -10.27 -18.70
N TYR A 315 49.60 -10.67 -17.43
CA TYR A 315 50.84 -10.85 -16.69
C TYR A 315 50.75 -11.97 -15.63
N ARG A 316 51.91 -12.56 -15.34
CA ARG A 316 52.18 -13.80 -14.62
C ARG A 316 53.13 -13.46 -13.49
N GLN A 317 52.82 -13.85 -12.25
CA GLN A 317 53.71 -14.36 -11.18
C GLN A 317 52.98 -14.23 -9.83
N LEU A 318 52.50 -15.33 -9.21
CA LEU A 318 53.23 -16.34 -8.40
C LEU A 318 53.60 -15.78 -7.02
N GLY A 319 53.33 -16.42 -5.86
CA GLY A 319 52.91 -17.79 -5.52
C GLY A 319 51.84 -17.84 -4.39
N ARG A 320 50.99 -18.88 -4.29
CA ARG A 320 51.24 -20.23 -3.71
C ARG A 320 51.75 -20.12 -2.26
N ASN A 321 51.08 -20.57 -1.18
CA ASN A 321 50.33 -21.79 -0.86
C ASN A 321 49.19 -21.42 0.14
N VAL A 322 48.10 -22.14 0.42
CA VAL A 322 47.92 -23.56 0.77
C VAL A 322 46.45 -23.93 0.51
N GLN A 323 46.22 -24.88 -0.39
CA GLN A 323 45.02 -25.72 -0.40
C GLN A 323 45.26 -26.84 0.63
N ASN A 324 44.48 -26.88 1.71
CA ASN A 324 44.09 -28.11 2.42
C ASN A 324 43.27 -27.76 3.68
N ALA A 325 41.96 -27.62 3.51
CA ALA A 325 40.96 -27.95 4.52
C ALA A 325 39.57 -27.95 3.85
N ALA A 326 38.72 -28.89 4.24
CA ALA A 326 37.30 -29.01 3.87
C ALA A 326 36.94 -29.63 2.49
N ARG A 327 37.63 -30.72 2.10
CA ARG A 327 36.93 -31.92 1.64
C ARG A 327 36.74 -32.82 2.85
N ARG A 328 35.59 -32.72 3.53
CA ARG A 328 35.00 -33.70 4.49
C ARG A 328 33.93 -32.98 5.34
N THR A 329 32.67 -33.00 4.90
CA THR A 329 31.44 -33.13 5.72
C THR A 329 30.21 -32.77 4.88
N CYS A 330 29.71 -33.73 4.10
CA CYS A 330 28.27 -33.91 3.86
C CYS A 330 28.01 -35.28 3.21
N CYS A 331 28.49 -36.33 3.89
CA CYS A 331 27.97 -37.68 3.75
C CYS A 331 27.63 -38.10 5.17
N LEU A 332 26.37 -37.89 5.58
CA LEU A 332 25.64 -38.55 6.66
C LEU A 332 24.23 -37.93 6.64
N GLU A 333 23.20 -38.78 6.71
CA GLU A 333 21.75 -38.49 6.71
C GLU A 333 20.96 -38.67 5.40
N ARG A 334 21.21 -39.77 4.68
CA ARG A 334 20.13 -40.54 4.02
C ARG A 334 20.41 -42.05 4.09
N ALA A 335 20.18 -42.64 5.27
CA ALA A 335 20.04 -44.10 5.43
C ALA A 335 19.53 -44.47 6.84
N ARG A 336 18.28 -44.13 7.19
CA ARG A 336 17.51 -44.84 8.23
C ARG A 336 16.02 -44.73 7.94
N CYS A 337 15.48 -45.77 7.29
CA CYS A 337 14.16 -46.38 7.53
C CYS A 337 13.80 -47.24 6.32
N GLY A 338 14.22 -48.50 6.38
CA GLY A 338 13.76 -49.58 5.52
C GLY A 338 13.80 -50.88 6.32
N ALA A 339 12.60 -51.34 6.69
CA ALA A 339 12.19 -52.70 7.02
C ALA A 339 12.91 -53.48 8.14
N ARG A 340 12.12 -53.87 9.16
CA ARG A 340 12.06 -55.24 9.71
C ARG A 340 10.78 -55.40 10.56
N CYS A 341 10.09 -56.52 10.29
CA CYS A 341 8.83 -57.05 10.83
C CYS A 341 7.56 -56.41 10.25
#